data_AF-A0A251UEV5-F1
#
_entry.id   AF-A0A251UEV5-F1
#
_cell.length_a   1.000
_cell.length_b   1.000
_cell.length_c   1.000
_cell.angle_alpha   90.00
_cell.angle_beta   90.00
_cell.angle_gamma   90.00
#
_symmetry.space_group_name_H-M   'P 1'
#
loop_
_entity.id
_entity.type
_entity.pdbx_description
1 polymer ?
#
loop_
_entity_poly.entity_id
_entity_poly.type
_entity_poly.pdbx_seq_one_letter_code
_entity_poly.pdbx_strand_id
1 'polypeptide(L)'
;MVEEATIIVSKLGGGGSSNAGVVNLAITALLVVAAAAVMYSTTRGRLKSPWSRRKRKHALTPQQWKSFFTPDGKLRDGVKFLKKVRSGGVDASIRSEVWPFLLGVYELNSCKEERDKLRTQGRKNYEKLRRQCRKLLRCNTGESISNGDSDAFIQGMDSAESEDVVSARESLSSEEINSSPVCSDNPIVLEDIGGSTRFIDPNISDSDSTGSDSSQDAEVSQTFPSSSDIKEENEESSEVQSKLRLTEDFSTWQRIIRLDAIRANGDWIPYSKTQADVSEERALRSAEAVGLKDYEHLEACRIFHASRLVAILEAYALHDPEIGYCQGMSDLLSPIIAVMTEDHEAFWCFVGFMRKARHNFRLDETGIRRQLSRVSKIIKSKDSHLYKHLEKVQAEDCFFVYRMVVVLFRRELSFEQTICLWEVMWADQAAIRAGIGKSGWNKIRQRAPPTEDLLLYAIAASVLQRRKQIIEKYSSMDEIVRECNNMAGQLDVWKLLDDAHDLVVSVHDKIE
;
A
#
# COMPACT_ATOMS: atom_id res chain seq x y z
N MET A 1 -43.99 10.88 -14.07
CA MET A 1 -44.34 12.32 -13.96
C MET A 1 -44.36 13.07 -15.30
N VAL A 2 -44.11 12.43 -16.45
CA VAL A 2 -44.21 13.11 -17.78
C VAL A 2 -45.52 12.76 -18.51
N GLU A 3 -46.21 11.67 -18.14
CA GLU A 3 -47.50 11.30 -18.75
C GLU A 3 -48.74 12.03 -18.18
N GLU A 4 -48.69 12.51 -16.93
CA GLU A 4 -49.82 13.25 -16.34
C GLU A 4 -49.89 14.73 -16.75
N ALA A 5 -48.80 15.31 -17.28
CA ALA A 5 -48.76 16.72 -17.69
C ALA A 5 -49.44 16.96 -19.04
N THR A 6 -49.48 15.96 -19.92
CA THR A 6 -50.05 16.07 -21.28
C THR A 6 -51.59 16.07 -21.27
N ILE A 7 -52.21 15.51 -20.23
CA ILE A 7 -53.67 15.38 -20.10
C ILE A 7 -54.34 16.68 -19.63
N ILE A 8 -53.61 17.58 -18.97
CA ILE A 8 -54.18 18.86 -18.49
C ILE A 8 -54.29 19.88 -19.63
N VAL A 9 -53.41 19.82 -20.64
CA VAL A 9 -53.40 20.77 -21.76
C VAL A 9 -54.54 20.52 -22.75
N SER A 10 -55.02 19.28 -22.91
CA SER A 10 -56.13 18.96 -23.80
C SER A 10 -57.51 19.38 -23.28
N LYS A 11 -57.64 19.69 -21.98
CA LYS A 11 -58.91 20.08 -21.34
C LYS A 11 -59.18 21.60 -21.27
N LEU A 12 -58.24 22.45 -21.72
CA LEU A 12 -58.40 23.91 -21.73
C LEU A 12 -58.53 24.51 -23.14
N GLY A 13 -58.54 23.69 -24.20
CA GLY A 13 -58.70 24.12 -25.58
C GLY A 13 -60.16 24.31 -25.99
N GLY A 14 -60.85 25.28 -25.39
CA GLY A 14 -62.25 25.58 -25.70
C GLY A 14 -62.58 27.07 -25.63
N GLY A 15 -62.11 27.85 -26.61
CA GLY A 15 -62.65 29.18 -26.89
C GLY A 15 -61.61 30.29 -27.08
N GLY A 16 -61.73 31.02 -28.19
CA GLY A 16 -61.19 32.38 -28.34
C GLY A 16 -59.78 32.49 -28.93
N SER A 17 -59.72 32.61 -30.26
CA SER A 17 -58.54 33.05 -31.01
C SER A 17 -58.17 34.49 -30.63
N SER A 18 -57.13 34.65 -29.78
CA SER A 18 -56.24 35.84 -29.72
C SER A 18 -55.16 35.72 -28.62
N ASN A 19 -55.34 34.86 -27.61
CA ASN A 19 -54.39 34.74 -26.48
C ASN A 19 -53.44 33.54 -26.53
N ALA A 20 -53.57 32.66 -27.53
CA ALA A 20 -52.74 31.44 -27.63
C ALA A 20 -51.24 31.74 -27.81
N GLY A 21 -50.89 32.83 -28.52
CA GLY A 21 -49.50 33.23 -28.72
C GLY A 21 -48.82 33.70 -27.42
N VAL A 22 -49.54 34.45 -26.58
CA VAL A 22 -49.02 34.96 -25.30
C VAL A 22 -48.88 33.85 -24.27
N VAL A 23 -49.83 32.92 -24.23
CA VAL A 23 -49.79 31.75 -23.34
C VAL A 23 -48.65 30.80 -23.73
N ASN A 24 -48.47 30.53 -25.03
CA ASN A 24 -47.33 29.73 -25.49
C ASN A 24 -45.99 30.41 -25.19
N LEU A 25 -45.88 31.72 -25.39
CA LEU A 25 -44.67 32.47 -25.07
C LEU A 25 -44.35 32.43 -23.57
N ALA A 26 -45.37 32.60 -22.71
CA ALA A 26 -45.22 32.52 -21.25
C ALA A 26 -44.81 31.11 -20.78
N ILE A 27 -45.38 30.05 -21.36
CA ILE A 27 -45.00 28.65 -21.06
C ILE A 27 -43.57 28.36 -21.53
N THR A 28 -43.18 28.81 -22.72
CA THR A 28 -41.78 28.67 -23.18
C THR A 28 -40.81 29.45 -22.32
N ALA A 29 -41.17 30.67 -21.88
CA ALA A 29 -40.33 31.46 -20.98
C ALA A 29 -40.19 30.79 -19.60
N LEU A 30 -41.28 30.24 -19.05
CA LEU A 30 -41.24 29.48 -17.79
C LEU A 30 -40.45 28.19 -17.91
N LEU A 31 -40.52 27.47 -19.04
CA LEU A 31 -39.70 26.28 -19.29
C LEU A 31 -38.23 26.63 -19.48
N VAL A 32 -37.91 27.77 -20.11
CA VAL A 32 -36.52 28.26 -20.24
C VAL A 32 -35.98 28.72 -18.89
N VAL A 33 -36.79 29.40 -18.06
CA VAL A 33 -36.39 29.79 -16.70
C VAL A 33 -36.27 28.57 -15.79
N ALA A 34 -37.15 27.58 -15.90
CA ALA A 34 -37.04 26.32 -15.17
C ALA A 34 -35.83 25.50 -15.63
N ALA A 35 -35.56 25.44 -16.94
CA ALA A 35 -34.36 24.80 -17.49
C ALA A 35 -33.09 25.56 -17.10
N ALA A 36 -33.13 26.90 -17.05
CA ALA A 36 -32.04 27.73 -16.57
C ALA A 36 -31.85 27.59 -15.05
N ALA A 37 -32.92 27.43 -14.26
CA ALA A 37 -32.87 27.17 -12.82
C ALA A 37 -32.43 25.74 -12.49
N VAL A 38 -32.77 24.75 -13.33
CA VAL A 38 -32.26 23.37 -13.29
C VAL A 38 -30.79 23.35 -13.71
N MET A 39 -30.40 24.08 -14.76
CA MET A 39 -28.99 24.28 -15.14
C MET A 39 -28.21 25.02 -14.04
N TYR A 40 -28.81 26.03 -13.42
CA TYR A 40 -28.20 26.84 -12.36
C TYR A 40 -28.11 26.08 -11.03
N SER A 41 -29.12 25.26 -10.67
CA SER A 41 -29.07 24.38 -9.50
C SER A 41 -28.16 23.17 -9.71
N THR A 42 -28.03 22.65 -10.93
CA THR A 42 -27.01 21.64 -11.27
C THR A 42 -25.59 22.22 -11.35
N THR A 43 -25.43 23.53 -11.60
CA THR A 43 -24.12 24.21 -11.57
C THR A 43 -23.75 24.80 -10.21
N ARG A 44 -24.71 25.08 -9.31
CA ARG A 44 -24.43 25.62 -7.97
C ARG A 44 -23.73 24.67 -6.99
N GLY A 45 -23.46 23.42 -7.40
CA GLY A 45 -22.71 22.44 -6.61
C GLY A 45 -21.50 21.83 -7.32
N ARG A 46 -21.03 22.39 -8.44
CA ARG A 46 -19.91 21.81 -9.20
C ARG A 46 -18.92 22.87 -9.66
N LEU A 47 -18.26 23.52 -8.70
CA LEU A 47 -16.92 24.03 -8.97
C LEU A 47 -16.05 22.82 -9.31
N LYS A 48 -15.96 22.51 -10.62
CA LYS A 48 -14.99 21.55 -11.15
C LYS A 48 -13.63 21.97 -10.58
N SER A 49 -13.00 21.10 -9.81
CA SER A 49 -11.70 21.35 -9.18
C SER A 49 -10.74 21.92 -10.24
N PRO A 50 -9.89 22.91 -9.94
CA PRO A 50 -8.92 23.47 -10.89
C PRO A 50 -8.04 22.40 -11.55
N TRP A 51 -7.94 21.23 -10.91
CA TRP A 51 -7.17 20.06 -11.31
C TRP A 51 -7.89 19.26 -12.42
N SER A 52 -9.23 19.19 -12.41
CA SER A 52 -10.05 18.48 -13.42
C SER A 52 -9.94 19.02 -14.85
N ARG A 53 -9.33 20.21 -15.04
CA ARG A 53 -9.09 20.81 -16.37
C ARG A 53 -7.72 20.45 -16.96
N ARG A 54 -6.88 19.71 -16.23
CA ARG A 54 -5.54 19.35 -16.72
C ARG A 54 -5.60 18.10 -17.58
N LYS A 55 -5.05 18.20 -18.80
CA LYS A 55 -4.74 17.01 -19.59
C LYS A 55 -3.74 16.13 -18.82
N ARG A 56 -4.08 14.85 -18.67
CA ARG A 56 -3.20 13.82 -18.10
C ARG A 56 -1.83 13.92 -18.77
N LYS A 57 -0.76 13.93 -17.98
CA LYS A 57 0.60 13.85 -18.55
C LYS A 57 0.90 12.41 -18.90
N HIS A 58 1.67 12.21 -19.97
CA HIS A 58 2.16 10.88 -20.32
C HIS A 58 3.00 10.29 -19.18
N ALA A 59 2.94 8.97 -19.04
CA ALA A 59 3.76 8.20 -18.10
C ALA A 59 5.26 8.47 -18.30
N LEU A 60 6.05 8.15 -17.29
CA LEU A 60 7.51 8.16 -17.41
C LEU A 60 7.92 7.06 -18.40
N THR A 61 8.45 7.48 -19.56
CA THR A 61 8.90 6.54 -20.60
C THR A 61 10.29 5.98 -20.30
N PRO A 62 10.68 4.83 -20.87
CA PRO A 62 12.02 4.26 -20.70
C PRO A 62 13.15 5.18 -21.14
N GLN A 63 12.96 5.94 -22.23
CA GLN A 63 13.96 6.90 -22.72
C GLN A 63 14.17 8.04 -21.72
N GLN A 64 13.08 8.58 -21.16
CA GLN A 64 13.15 9.60 -20.11
C GLN A 64 13.83 9.05 -18.86
N TRP A 65 13.51 7.82 -18.46
CA TRP A 65 14.13 7.16 -17.31
C TRP A 65 15.65 7.06 -17.47
N LYS A 66 16.13 6.52 -18.60
CA LYS A 66 17.57 6.42 -18.91
C LYS A 66 18.26 7.79 -18.92
N SER A 67 17.58 8.84 -19.38
CA SER A 67 18.15 10.20 -19.44
C SER A 67 18.39 10.84 -18.06
N PHE A 68 17.77 10.33 -16.99
CA PHE A 68 17.97 10.87 -15.64
C PHE A 68 19.30 10.43 -15.01
N PHE A 69 19.97 9.42 -15.56
CA PHE A 69 21.19 8.87 -14.98
C PHE A 69 22.46 9.56 -15.48
N THR A 70 23.45 9.63 -14.59
CA THR A 70 24.84 9.93 -14.92
C THR A 70 25.56 8.67 -15.45
N PRO A 71 26.77 8.79 -16.03
CA PRO A 71 27.55 7.63 -16.45
C PRO A 71 27.86 6.64 -15.31
N ASP A 72 28.05 7.13 -14.08
CA ASP A 72 28.21 6.35 -12.84
C ASP A 72 26.88 5.80 -12.28
N GLY A 73 25.75 6.10 -12.94
CA GLY A 73 24.45 5.56 -12.59
C GLY A 73 23.76 6.23 -11.41
N LYS A 74 24.11 7.48 -11.06
CA LYS A 74 23.38 8.32 -10.10
C LYS A 74 22.24 9.09 -10.79
N LEU A 75 21.14 9.34 -10.09
CA LEU A 75 20.07 10.19 -10.63
C LEU A 75 20.50 11.66 -10.54
N ARG A 76 20.56 12.35 -11.69
CA ARG A 76 20.90 13.77 -11.79
C ARG A 76 19.88 14.69 -11.12
N ASP A 77 18.60 14.34 -11.23
CA ASP A 77 17.49 15.17 -10.74
C ASP A 77 16.34 14.29 -10.22
N GLY A 78 16.48 13.82 -8.98
CA GLY A 78 15.47 13.04 -8.28
C GLY A 78 14.13 13.79 -8.15
N VAL A 79 14.16 15.12 -8.01
CA VAL A 79 12.94 15.96 -7.90
C VAL A 79 12.13 15.89 -9.20
N LYS A 80 12.78 16.06 -10.36
CA LYS A 80 12.12 15.99 -11.66
C LYS A 80 11.60 14.59 -11.97
N PHE A 81 12.33 13.55 -11.58
CA PHE A 81 11.87 12.16 -11.64
C PHE A 81 10.56 11.98 -10.84
N LEU A 82 10.55 12.30 -9.55
CA LEU A 82 9.37 12.15 -8.69
C LEU A 82 8.19 12.99 -9.18
N LYS A 83 8.46 14.22 -9.64
CA LYS A 83 7.45 15.09 -10.25
C LYS A 83 6.83 14.46 -11.50
N LYS A 84 7.60 13.75 -12.32
CA LYS A 84 7.09 13.08 -13.51
C LYS A 84 6.16 11.94 -13.11
N VAL A 85 6.60 11.05 -12.22
CA VAL A 85 5.80 9.93 -11.68
C VAL A 85 4.48 10.43 -11.11
N ARG A 86 4.51 11.43 -10.22
CA ARG A 86 3.30 11.99 -9.57
C ARG A 86 2.22 12.49 -10.54
N SER A 87 2.57 12.79 -11.79
CA SER A 87 1.63 13.39 -12.75
C SER A 87 1.25 12.57 -13.96
N GLY A 88 1.92 11.45 -14.17
CA GLY A 88 1.65 10.58 -15.31
C GLY A 88 1.75 9.09 -14.99
N GLY A 89 2.23 8.72 -13.81
CA GLY A 89 2.59 7.34 -13.47
C GLY A 89 3.88 6.89 -14.16
N VAL A 90 4.12 5.59 -14.09
CA VAL A 90 5.28 4.92 -14.68
C VAL A 90 4.82 4.02 -15.82
N ASP A 91 5.60 3.98 -16.91
CA ASP A 91 5.38 3.03 -17.99
C ASP A 91 5.63 1.60 -17.50
N ALA A 92 4.79 0.65 -17.92
CA ALA A 92 4.81 -0.73 -17.43
C ALA A 92 6.18 -1.41 -17.59
N SER A 93 6.92 -1.09 -18.67
CA SER A 93 8.20 -1.72 -19.00
C SER A 93 9.36 -1.38 -18.06
N ILE A 94 9.25 -0.30 -17.28
CA ILE A 94 10.32 0.15 -16.36
C ILE A 94 9.90 0.13 -14.89
N ARG A 95 8.71 -0.39 -14.56
CA ARG A 95 8.23 -0.42 -13.17
C ARG A 95 9.17 -1.18 -12.25
N SER A 96 9.69 -2.32 -12.70
CA SER A 96 10.66 -3.14 -11.96
C SER A 96 11.93 -2.38 -11.60
N GLU A 97 12.38 -1.45 -12.46
CA GLU A 97 13.55 -0.60 -12.20
C GLU A 97 13.22 0.61 -11.32
N VAL A 98 12.01 1.16 -11.45
CA VAL A 98 11.61 2.43 -10.81
C VAL A 98 11.11 2.23 -9.39
N TRP A 99 10.32 1.19 -9.12
CA TRP A 99 9.69 0.98 -7.81
C TRP A 99 10.68 0.81 -6.66
N PRO A 100 11.86 0.17 -6.80
CA PRO A 100 12.86 0.12 -5.73
C PRO A 100 13.27 1.51 -5.22
N PHE A 101 13.31 2.54 -6.08
CA PHE A 101 13.55 3.93 -5.65
C PHE A 101 12.33 4.53 -4.94
N LEU A 102 11.13 4.31 -5.48
CA LEU A 102 9.88 4.84 -4.90
C LEU A 102 9.57 4.25 -3.52
N LEU A 103 9.87 2.97 -3.33
CA LEU A 103 9.66 2.23 -2.07
C LEU A 103 10.83 2.38 -1.08
N GLY A 104 11.91 3.05 -1.49
CA GLY A 104 13.07 3.32 -0.63
C GLY A 104 13.90 2.08 -0.34
N VAL A 105 13.98 1.16 -1.30
CA VAL A 105 15.02 0.12 -1.35
C VAL A 105 16.34 0.75 -1.79
N TYR A 106 16.28 1.68 -2.76
CA TYR A 106 17.41 2.47 -3.21
C TYR A 106 17.22 3.94 -2.87
N GLU A 107 18.31 4.58 -2.43
CA GLU A 107 18.36 6.04 -2.27
C GLU A 107 18.43 6.73 -3.63
N LEU A 108 17.87 7.93 -3.74
CA LEU A 108 17.82 8.66 -5.02
C LEU A 108 19.22 9.08 -5.52
N ASN A 109 20.15 9.32 -4.60
CA ASN A 109 21.54 9.72 -4.88
C ASN A 109 22.51 8.53 -5.01
N SER A 110 22.02 7.28 -4.86
CA SER A 110 22.86 6.08 -4.94
C SER A 110 23.48 5.90 -6.32
N CYS A 111 24.71 5.38 -6.39
CA CYS A 111 25.33 4.96 -7.65
C CYS A 111 24.92 3.53 -8.05
N LYS A 112 25.26 3.11 -9.27
CA LYS A 112 24.95 1.75 -9.73
C LYS A 112 25.65 0.68 -8.88
N GLU A 113 26.93 0.88 -8.56
CA GLU A 113 27.73 -0.06 -7.78
C GLU A 113 27.20 -0.24 -6.36
N GLU A 114 26.77 0.84 -5.70
CA GLU A 114 26.12 0.79 -4.39
C GLU A 114 24.82 -0.02 -4.45
N ARG A 115 23.99 0.20 -5.48
CA ARG A 115 22.74 -0.56 -5.67
C ARG A 115 23.00 -2.03 -5.96
N ASP A 116 24.04 -2.35 -6.73
CA ASP A 116 24.41 -3.74 -7.02
C ASP A 116 24.87 -4.46 -5.73
N LYS A 117 25.66 -3.80 -4.88
CA LYS A 117 26.01 -4.30 -3.54
C LYS A 117 24.77 -4.53 -2.67
N LEU A 118 23.86 -3.55 -2.62
CA LEU A 118 22.60 -3.67 -1.87
C LEU A 118 21.74 -4.83 -2.39
N ARG A 119 21.67 -5.04 -3.71
CA ARG A 119 20.95 -6.15 -4.33
C ARG A 119 21.55 -7.49 -3.92
N THR A 120 22.88 -7.64 -4.00
CA THR A 120 23.56 -8.87 -3.58
C THR A 120 23.37 -9.17 -2.10
N GLN A 121 23.48 -8.15 -1.23
CA GLN A 121 23.26 -8.33 0.20
C GLN A 121 21.80 -8.65 0.51
N GLY A 122 20.87 -7.95 -0.14
CA GLY A 122 19.43 -8.18 -0.02
C GLY A 122 19.05 -9.61 -0.40
N ARG A 123 19.67 -10.17 -1.45
CA ARG A 123 19.50 -11.57 -1.84
C ARG A 123 19.93 -12.53 -0.74
N LYS A 124 21.16 -12.38 -0.22
CA LYS A 124 21.69 -13.23 0.85
C LYS A 124 20.80 -13.21 2.10
N ASN A 125 20.33 -12.02 2.48
CA ASN A 125 19.44 -11.84 3.63
C ASN A 125 18.08 -12.51 3.41
N TYR A 126 17.48 -12.35 2.23
CA TYR A 126 16.22 -13.02 1.88
C TYR A 126 16.37 -14.55 1.87
N GLU A 127 17.45 -15.08 1.31
CA GLU A 127 17.76 -16.51 1.32
C GLU A 127 17.95 -17.06 2.74
N LYS A 128 18.52 -16.27 3.66
CA LYS A 128 18.61 -16.61 5.09
C LYS A 128 17.22 -16.75 5.71
N LEU A 129 16.32 -15.80 5.47
CA LEU A 129 14.93 -15.87 5.94
C LEU A 129 14.20 -17.08 5.35
N ARG A 130 14.33 -17.33 4.04
CA ARG A 130 13.70 -18.50 3.38
C ARG A 130 14.21 -19.83 3.94
N ARG A 131 15.50 -19.94 4.28
CA ARG A 131 16.04 -21.12 4.98
C ARG A 131 15.42 -21.29 6.36
N GLN A 132 15.21 -20.21 7.10
CA GLN A 132 14.53 -20.26 8.40
C GLN A 132 13.07 -20.70 8.25
N CYS A 133 12.32 -20.16 7.28
CA CYS A 133 10.96 -20.61 6.98
C CYS A 133 10.94 -22.13 6.74
N ARG A 134 11.80 -22.65 5.85
CA ARG A 134 11.87 -24.09 5.54
C ARG A 134 12.18 -24.97 6.75
N LYS A 135 13.04 -24.50 7.67
CA LYS A 135 13.30 -25.23 8.92
C LYS A 135 12.05 -25.32 9.79
N LEU A 136 11.31 -24.23 9.93
CA LEU A 136 10.05 -24.20 10.67
C LEU A 136 8.96 -25.07 10.02
N LEU A 137 8.90 -25.12 8.68
CA LEU A 137 8.01 -26.05 7.96
C LEU A 137 8.28 -27.50 8.37
N ARG A 138 9.54 -27.95 8.34
CA ARG A 138 9.92 -29.34 8.62
C ARG A 138 9.61 -29.74 10.06
N CYS A 139 9.87 -28.86 11.02
CA CYS A 139 9.52 -29.07 12.43
C CYS A 139 8.02 -29.27 12.64
N ASN A 140 7.18 -28.55 11.89
CA ASN A 140 5.72 -28.65 12.00
C ASN A 140 5.13 -29.91 11.38
N THR A 141 5.76 -30.48 10.35
CA THR A 141 5.30 -31.74 9.71
C THR A 141 5.71 -33.00 10.48
N GLY A 142 6.41 -32.88 11.61
CA GLY A 142 6.80 -34.04 12.43
C GLY A 142 7.91 -34.91 11.81
N GLU A 143 8.63 -34.40 10.81
CA GLU A 143 9.86 -35.03 10.35
C GLU A 143 10.96 -34.76 11.41
N SER A 144 11.20 -35.77 12.24
CA SER A 144 12.18 -35.72 13.34
C SER A 144 13.53 -35.16 12.89
N ILE A 145 14.02 -34.15 13.62
CA ILE A 145 15.44 -33.80 13.61
C ILE A 145 16.17 -34.97 14.28
N SER A 146 16.68 -35.92 13.50
CA SER A 146 17.70 -36.82 14.01
C SER A 146 18.99 -36.01 14.18
N ASN A 147 19.22 -35.51 15.39
CA ASN A 147 20.55 -35.15 15.84
C ASN A 147 21.35 -36.46 15.94
N GLY A 148 21.94 -36.89 14.82
CA GLY A 148 22.91 -37.97 14.76
C GLY A 148 24.29 -37.36 14.67
N ASP A 149 24.83 -36.93 15.80
CA ASP A 149 26.27 -36.80 15.96
C ASP A 149 26.80 -38.24 16.12
N SER A 150 27.28 -38.81 15.02
CA SER A 150 28.01 -40.08 15.02
C SER A 150 28.95 -40.09 13.82
N ASP A 151 30.19 -39.73 14.12
CA ASP A 151 31.39 -40.03 13.37
C ASP A 151 31.41 -41.52 12.97
N ALA A 152 31.22 -41.79 11.68
CA ALA A 152 31.43 -43.12 11.10
C ALA A 152 31.82 -42.99 9.62
N PHE A 153 33.12 -43.08 9.38
CA PHE A 153 33.72 -43.42 8.08
C PHE A 153 33.00 -44.60 7.41
N ILE A 154 32.40 -44.39 6.24
CA ILE A 154 32.38 -45.39 5.16
C ILE A 154 32.61 -44.70 3.80
N GLN A 155 33.59 -45.25 3.11
CA GLN A 155 34.10 -44.94 1.79
C GLN A 155 33.17 -45.48 0.69
N GLY A 156 32.87 -44.67 -0.34
CA GLY A 156 32.49 -45.19 -1.65
C GLY A 156 31.36 -44.48 -2.40
N MET A 157 31.72 -44.01 -3.60
CA MET A 157 30.90 -43.76 -4.79
C MET A 157 30.19 -42.41 -4.95
N ASP A 158 30.67 -41.68 -5.95
CA ASP A 158 30.14 -40.45 -6.54
C ASP A 158 28.65 -40.50 -6.85
N SER A 159 27.91 -39.42 -6.54
CA SER A 159 26.76 -38.95 -7.33
C SER A 159 26.38 -37.52 -6.93
N ALA A 160 26.74 -36.59 -7.82
CA ALA A 160 26.15 -35.29 -8.16
C ALA A 160 25.49 -34.44 -7.05
N GLU A 161 26.14 -33.31 -6.77
CA GLU A 161 25.56 -32.11 -6.17
C GLU A 161 24.27 -31.69 -6.92
N SER A 162 23.16 -31.63 -6.18
CA SER A 162 21.91 -31.01 -6.63
C SER A 162 22.05 -29.50 -6.53
N GLU A 163 22.38 -28.84 -7.64
CA GLU A 163 22.26 -27.40 -7.80
C GLU A 163 20.78 -27.01 -7.92
N ASP A 164 20.18 -26.62 -6.79
CA ASP A 164 18.83 -26.05 -6.76
C ASP A 164 18.90 -24.53 -7.04
N VAL A 165 19.19 -24.19 -8.30
CA VAL A 165 19.21 -22.81 -8.81
C VAL A 165 17.93 -22.57 -9.62
N VAL A 166 16.89 -22.04 -8.97
CA VAL A 166 15.77 -21.39 -9.66
C VAL A 166 16.02 -19.87 -9.64
N SER A 167 16.86 -19.40 -10.56
CA SER A 167 16.93 -17.98 -10.95
C SER A 167 17.31 -17.89 -12.43
N ALA A 168 16.59 -17.03 -13.15
CA ALA A 168 16.63 -16.92 -14.60
C ALA A 168 18.02 -16.47 -15.11
N ARG A 169 18.61 -17.28 -15.99
CA ARG A 169 19.59 -16.82 -16.97
C ARG A 169 18.94 -16.88 -18.34
N GLU A 170 18.59 -15.72 -18.89
CA GLU A 170 18.54 -15.52 -20.33
C GLU A 170 19.79 -14.76 -20.76
N SER A 171 20.46 -15.35 -21.75
CA SER A 171 21.76 -14.98 -22.28
C SER A 171 21.76 -13.61 -22.94
N LEU A 172 22.75 -12.76 -22.63
CA LEU A 172 23.33 -11.82 -23.57
C LEU A 172 24.86 -11.85 -23.44
N SER A 173 25.48 -12.51 -24.42
CA SER A 173 26.88 -12.39 -24.77
C SER A 173 27.04 -11.21 -25.72
N SER A 174 27.99 -10.31 -25.45
CA SER A 174 28.98 -9.79 -26.42
C SER A 174 30.02 -8.97 -25.66
N GLU A 175 31.27 -9.25 -25.99
CA GLU A 175 32.53 -8.74 -25.44
C GLU A 175 32.66 -7.21 -25.59
N GLU A 176 33.37 -6.56 -24.66
CA GLU A 176 34.66 -5.93 -24.99
C GLU A 176 35.43 -5.46 -23.74
N ILE A 177 36.75 -5.65 -23.86
CA ILE A 177 37.82 -5.37 -22.92
C ILE A 177 38.10 -3.86 -22.88
N ASN A 178 38.25 -3.26 -21.68
CA ASN A 178 39.40 -2.40 -21.36
C ASN A 178 39.37 -1.83 -19.92
N SER A 179 40.46 -2.14 -19.21
CA SER A 179 41.28 -1.36 -18.28
C SER A 179 40.66 -0.22 -17.45
N SER A 180 40.90 -0.32 -16.14
CA SER A 180 40.57 0.60 -15.04
C SER A 180 41.17 2.01 -15.16
N PRO A 181 40.70 2.96 -14.32
CA PRO A 181 41.55 3.33 -13.19
C PRO A 181 40.81 3.40 -11.84
N VAL A 182 41.63 3.16 -10.82
CA VAL A 182 41.38 3.08 -9.38
C VAL A 182 40.76 4.37 -8.81
N CYS A 183 39.74 4.24 -7.97
CA CYS A 183 39.32 5.29 -7.04
C CYS A 183 39.66 4.85 -5.62
N SER A 184 40.29 5.76 -4.89
CA SER A 184 41.05 5.54 -3.66
C SER A 184 40.27 4.90 -2.50
N ASP A 185 40.90 3.89 -1.90
CA ASP A 185 40.51 3.29 -0.65
C ASP A 185 40.57 4.29 0.50
N ASN A 186 39.48 4.36 1.28
CA ASN A 186 39.54 4.64 2.70
C ASN A 186 38.64 3.60 3.41
N PRO A 187 39.15 2.88 4.42
CA PRO A 187 38.37 1.88 5.13
C PRO A 187 37.42 2.60 6.10
N ILE A 188 36.12 2.45 5.89
CA ILE A 188 35.12 2.78 6.92
C ILE A 188 34.71 1.47 7.57
N VAL A 189 35.17 1.29 8.81
CA VAL A 189 34.59 0.35 9.78
C VAL A 189 33.18 0.85 10.05
N LEU A 190 32.16 0.05 9.73
CA LEU A 190 30.81 0.32 10.21
C LEU A 190 30.27 -0.90 10.94
N GLU A 191 29.97 -0.65 12.20
CA GLU A 191 29.50 -1.57 13.21
C GLU A 191 28.18 -2.26 12.82
N ASP A 192 28.05 -3.45 13.41
CA ASP A 192 26.89 -4.32 13.41
C ASP A 192 25.64 -3.60 13.91
N ILE A 193 24.69 -3.29 13.02
CA ILE A 193 23.35 -2.83 13.43
C ILE A 193 22.43 -4.05 13.50
N GLY A 194 22.67 -4.86 14.54
CA GLY A 194 21.68 -5.69 15.19
C GLY A 194 21.28 -4.99 16.50
N GLY A 195 20.29 -4.09 16.44
CA GLY A 195 19.90 -3.33 17.62
C GLY A 195 18.50 -2.73 17.49
N SER A 196 17.60 -3.20 18.34
CA SER A 196 16.25 -2.69 18.56
C SER A 196 16.27 -1.16 18.75
N THR A 197 15.79 -0.42 17.74
CA THR A 197 15.60 1.03 17.87
C THR A 197 14.21 1.28 18.45
N ARG A 198 14.15 1.53 19.76
CA ARG A 198 12.99 2.19 20.39
C ARG A 198 12.86 3.58 19.77
N PHE A 199 11.73 3.85 19.15
CA PHE A 199 11.41 5.13 18.54
C PHE A 199 11.11 6.16 19.65
N ILE A 200 11.90 7.24 19.71
CA ILE A 200 11.59 8.46 20.43
C ILE A 200 11.09 9.49 19.40
N ASP A 201 9.84 9.90 19.53
CA ASP A 201 9.24 11.04 18.83
C ASP A 201 9.74 12.36 19.48
N PRO A 202 10.24 13.35 18.71
CA PRO A 202 10.41 14.71 19.20
C PRO A 202 9.36 15.62 18.56
N ASN A 203 8.31 15.96 19.32
CA ASN A 203 7.62 17.27 19.37
C ASN A 203 6.18 17.11 19.87
N ILE A 204 6.00 17.19 21.18
CA ILE A 204 4.79 17.75 21.78
C ILE A 204 5.26 18.82 22.75
N SER A 205 5.11 20.07 22.35
CA SER A 205 5.22 21.22 23.23
C SER A 205 3.86 21.44 23.88
N ASP A 206 3.73 21.12 25.15
CA ASP A 206 2.72 21.73 26.02
C ASP A 206 3.38 21.98 27.38
N SER A 207 3.71 23.26 27.61
CA SER A 207 3.98 23.78 28.95
C SER A 207 2.63 24.13 29.56
N ASP A 208 2.33 23.60 30.74
CA ASP A 208 1.61 24.35 31.77
C ASP A 208 1.85 23.76 33.18
N SER A 209 2.75 24.47 33.88
CA SER A 209 2.75 24.84 35.31
C SER A 209 1.90 24.10 36.37
N THR A 210 2.64 23.49 37.31
CA THR A 210 2.61 23.64 38.80
C THR A 210 1.33 23.45 39.61
N GLY A 211 1.41 22.56 40.62
CA GLY A 211 0.59 22.58 41.83
C GLY A 211 0.78 21.34 42.72
N SER A 212 1.64 21.44 43.74
CA SER A 212 1.80 20.47 44.84
C SER A 212 0.53 20.40 45.72
N ASP A 213 0.17 19.21 46.23
CA ASP A 213 -0.07 19.04 47.68
C ASP A 213 -0.10 17.57 48.16
N SER A 214 0.20 17.44 49.45
CA SER A 214 0.54 16.30 50.30
C SER A 214 -0.65 15.43 50.78
N SER A 215 -0.38 14.14 51.08
CA SER A 215 -0.70 13.41 52.35
C SER A 215 -0.74 11.89 52.11
N GLN A 216 0.22 11.10 52.61
CA GLN A 216 0.17 10.29 53.85
C GLN A 216 -0.99 9.29 53.94
N ASP A 217 -0.66 7.99 53.93
CA ASP A 217 -0.97 7.10 55.05
C ASP A 217 -0.13 5.80 55.02
N ALA A 218 0.32 5.40 56.21
CA ALA A 218 1.04 4.17 56.58
C ALA A 218 0.07 2.97 56.56
N GLU A 219 0.42 1.68 56.59
CA GLU A 219 1.33 0.90 57.45
C GLU A 219 1.17 -0.55 56.92
N VAL A 220 2.18 -1.41 56.77
CA VAL A 220 2.64 -2.39 57.78
C VAL A 220 3.78 -3.22 57.17
N SER A 221 4.85 -3.33 57.96
CA SER A 221 6.07 -4.13 57.80
C SER A 221 5.85 -5.63 57.61
N GLN A 222 6.73 -6.31 56.85
CA GLN A 222 7.45 -7.51 57.30
C GLN A 222 8.81 -7.67 56.58
N THR A 223 9.86 -7.34 57.34
CA THR A 223 11.20 -7.92 57.48
C THR A 223 11.79 -8.85 56.39
N PHE A 224 12.98 -8.48 55.90
CA PHE A 224 13.93 -9.31 55.15
C PHE A 224 14.42 -10.55 55.94
N PRO A 225 14.99 -11.54 55.24
CA PRO A 225 16.44 -11.68 55.40
C PRO A 225 17.18 -11.76 54.07
N SER A 226 18.27 -11.03 54.02
CA SER A 226 19.34 -11.15 53.05
C SER A 226 20.05 -12.50 53.20
N SER A 227 20.08 -13.28 52.12
CA SER A 227 21.15 -14.23 51.84
C SER A 227 21.55 -14.09 50.38
N SER A 228 22.81 -13.76 50.18
CA SER A 228 23.52 -13.76 48.91
C SER A 228 23.50 -15.15 48.26
N ASP A 229 23.67 -15.14 46.93
CA ASP A 229 24.04 -16.26 46.07
C ASP A 229 22.89 -17.17 45.60
N ILE A 230 22.33 -16.83 44.42
CA ILE A 230 22.38 -17.63 43.17
C ILE A 230 21.92 -16.73 42.02
N LYS A 231 22.82 -16.49 41.07
CA LYS A 231 22.56 -15.94 39.74
C LYS A 231 22.31 -17.09 38.76
N GLU A 232 21.59 -16.79 37.67
CA GLU A 232 21.55 -17.53 36.39
C GLU A 232 20.62 -18.75 36.25
N GLU A 233 19.28 -18.58 36.30
CA GLU A 233 18.36 -19.59 35.71
C GLU A 233 17.13 -19.01 34.97
N ASN A 234 16.95 -17.68 34.88
CA ASN A 234 15.69 -17.09 34.35
C ASN A 234 15.75 -16.51 32.92
N GLU A 235 16.91 -16.49 32.25
CA GLU A 235 16.99 -16.01 30.86
C GLU A 235 16.62 -17.11 29.84
N GLU A 236 17.08 -18.35 30.04
CA GLU A 236 16.79 -19.47 29.12
C GLU A 236 15.29 -19.82 29.06
N SER A 237 14.56 -19.77 30.18
CA SER A 237 13.13 -20.10 30.22
C SER A 237 12.28 -19.07 29.44
N SER A 238 12.67 -17.79 29.49
CA SER A 238 12.01 -16.71 28.75
C SER A 238 12.29 -16.78 27.25
N GLU A 239 13.53 -17.14 26.87
CA GLU A 239 13.92 -17.27 25.48
C GLU A 239 13.26 -18.50 24.84
N VAL A 240 13.19 -19.62 25.56
CA VAL A 240 12.48 -20.83 25.13
C VAL A 240 10.97 -20.56 24.98
N GLN A 241 10.33 -19.87 25.92
CA GLN A 241 8.92 -19.47 25.79
C GLN A 241 8.68 -18.52 24.62
N SER A 242 9.58 -17.57 24.37
CA SER A 242 9.47 -16.65 23.23
C SER A 242 9.62 -17.37 21.88
N LYS A 243 10.55 -18.34 21.79
CA LYS A 243 10.76 -19.19 20.60
C LYS A 243 9.56 -20.10 20.34
N LEU A 244 8.95 -20.66 21.39
CA LEU A 244 7.74 -21.47 21.27
C LEU A 244 6.55 -20.63 20.77
N ARG A 245 6.33 -19.44 21.33
CA ARG A 245 5.27 -18.52 20.87
C ARG A 245 5.45 -18.12 19.41
N LEU A 246 6.67 -17.74 19.01
CA LEU A 246 6.97 -17.42 17.61
C LEU A 246 6.71 -18.61 16.67
N THR A 247 6.92 -19.85 17.13
CA THR A 247 6.67 -21.05 16.33
C THR A 247 5.17 -21.33 16.15
N GLU A 248 4.38 -21.15 17.21
CA GLU A 248 2.90 -21.25 17.16
C GLU A 248 2.28 -20.16 16.28
N ASP A 249 2.75 -18.92 16.45
CA ASP A 249 2.32 -17.77 15.65
C ASP A 249 2.67 -17.98 14.18
N PHE A 250 3.89 -18.45 13.88
CA PHE A 250 4.31 -18.72 12.51
C PHE A 250 3.47 -19.81 11.82
N SER A 251 3.09 -20.85 12.56
CA SER A 251 2.22 -21.91 12.06
C SER A 251 0.83 -21.37 11.68
N THR A 252 0.30 -20.47 12.52
CA THR A 252 -0.96 -19.77 12.29
C THR A 252 -0.86 -18.87 11.05
N TRP A 253 0.18 -18.03 10.97
CA TRP A 253 0.43 -17.17 9.81
C TRP A 253 0.54 -17.97 8.53
N GLN A 254 1.32 -19.06 8.53
CA GLN A 254 1.50 -19.91 7.36
C GLN A 254 0.18 -20.48 6.83
N ARG A 255 -0.72 -20.93 7.72
CA ARG A 255 -2.04 -21.43 7.33
C ARG A 255 -2.86 -20.34 6.63
N ILE A 256 -2.88 -19.13 7.18
CA ILE A 256 -3.65 -18.01 6.61
C ILE A 256 -3.02 -17.54 5.29
N ILE A 257 -1.69 -17.43 5.22
CA ILE A 257 -0.93 -17.05 4.03
C ILE A 257 -1.26 -17.98 2.85
N ARG A 258 -1.20 -19.30 3.06
CA ARG A 258 -1.49 -20.30 2.01
C ARG A 258 -2.91 -20.19 1.51
N LEU A 259 -3.88 -20.04 2.43
CA LEU A 259 -5.29 -19.87 2.08
C LEU A 259 -5.53 -18.60 1.26
N ASP A 260 -4.93 -17.48 1.67
CA ASP A 260 -5.07 -16.21 0.97
C ASP A 260 -4.36 -16.21 -0.38
N ALA A 261 -3.21 -16.89 -0.50
CA ALA A 261 -2.47 -17.01 -1.75
C ALA A 261 -3.28 -17.74 -2.83
N ILE A 262 -3.98 -18.83 -2.48
CA ILE A 262 -4.85 -19.58 -3.40
C ILE A 262 -6.05 -18.72 -3.83
N ARG A 263 -6.60 -17.94 -2.89
CA ARG A 263 -7.74 -17.03 -3.15
C ARG A 263 -7.34 -15.77 -3.93
N ALA A 264 -6.06 -15.50 -4.10
CA ALA A 264 -5.59 -14.32 -4.82
C ALA A 264 -6.13 -14.29 -6.25
N ASN A 265 -6.71 -13.15 -6.65
CA ASN A 265 -7.30 -12.99 -7.96
C ASN A 265 -6.24 -12.97 -9.08
N GLY A 266 -6.64 -13.31 -10.30
CA GLY A 266 -5.78 -13.31 -11.49
C GLY A 266 -5.86 -12.01 -12.32
N ASP A 267 -6.30 -10.88 -11.75
CA ASP A 267 -6.52 -9.65 -12.53
C ASP A 267 -5.24 -9.02 -13.09
N TRP A 268 -4.08 -9.45 -12.60
CA TRP A 268 -2.75 -9.02 -13.03
C TRP A 268 -2.29 -9.67 -14.34
N ILE A 269 -2.85 -10.84 -14.70
CA ILE A 269 -2.40 -11.66 -15.84
C ILE A 269 -2.36 -10.86 -17.16
N PRO A 270 -3.39 -10.05 -17.52
CA PRO A 270 -3.36 -9.28 -18.76
C PRO A 270 -2.24 -8.22 -18.81
N TYR A 271 -1.76 -7.79 -17.65
CA TYR A 271 -0.78 -6.71 -17.50
C TYR A 271 0.67 -7.20 -17.41
N SER A 272 0.87 -8.48 -17.09
CA SER A 272 2.21 -9.07 -16.95
C SER A 272 2.29 -10.42 -17.66
N LYS A 273 2.13 -10.38 -18.99
CA LYS A 273 2.12 -11.57 -19.84
C LYS A 273 3.39 -12.41 -19.71
N THR A 274 4.54 -11.77 -19.57
CA THR A 274 5.83 -12.44 -19.39
C THR A 274 5.93 -13.17 -18.04
N GLN A 275 5.31 -12.63 -16.98
CA GLN A 275 5.22 -13.32 -15.68
C GLN A 275 4.13 -14.40 -15.66
N ALA A 276 3.11 -14.27 -16.50
CA ALA A 276 2.05 -15.26 -16.64
C ALA A 276 2.48 -16.46 -17.51
N ASP A 277 3.49 -16.31 -18.35
CA ASP A 277 4.04 -17.39 -19.16
C ASP A 277 4.89 -18.33 -18.29
N VAL A 278 4.24 -19.33 -17.70
CA VAL A 278 4.85 -20.27 -16.76
C VAL A 278 4.45 -21.69 -17.15
N SER A 279 5.45 -22.56 -17.29
CA SER A 279 5.22 -23.99 -17.51
C SER A 279 4.59 -24.64 -16.28
N GLU A 280 3.77 -25.65 -16.51
CA GLU A 280 3.12 -26.42 -15.45
C GLU A 280 4.14 -27.03 -14.48
N GLU A 281 5.23 -27.60 -15.01
CA GLU A 281 6.30 -28.17 -14.20
C GLU A 281 6.94 -27.15 -13.24
N ARG A 282 7.19 -25.92 -13.72
CA ARG A 282 7.76 -24.84 -12.89
C ARG A 282 6.78 -24.41 -11.80
N ALA A 283 5.49 -24.34 -12.13
CA ALA A 283 4.44 -23.98 -11.18
C ALA A 283 4.31 -25.03 -10.07
N LEU A 284 4.28 -26.32 -10.42
CA LEU A 284 4.18 -27.43 -9.47
C LEU A 284 5.40 -27.51 -8.55
N ARG A 285 6.63 -27.41 -9.09
CA ARG A 285 7.85 -27.36 -8.28
C ARG A 285 7.83 -26.20 -7.27
N SER A 286 7.33 -25.04 -7.70
CA SER A 286 7.24 -23.87 -6.81
C SER A 286 6.19 -24.06 -5.72
N ALA A 287 5.07 -24.72 -6.02
CA ALA A 287 4.02 -25.05 -5.06
C ALA A 287 4.51 -26.04 -3.99
N GLU A 288 5.23 -27.08 -4.42
CA GLU A 288 5.84 -28.06 -3.53
C GLU A 288 6.87 -27.41 -2.59
N ALA A 289 7.74 -26.54 -3.12
CA ALA A 289 8.78 -25.86 -2.34
C ALA A 289 8.26 -25.00 -1.18
N VAL A 290 6.99 -24.59 -1.22
CA VAL A 290 6.33 -23.82 -0.16
C VAL A 290 5.24 -24.61 0.60
N GLY A 291 5.07 -25.89 0.26
CA GLY A 291 4.02 -26.74 0.81
C GLY A 291 2.61 -26.23 0.55
N LEU A 292 2.37 -25.62 -0.62
CA LEU A 292 1.03 -25.23 -1.06
C LEU A 292 0.19 -26.51 -1.28
N LYS A 293 -1.11 -26.44 -1.02
CA LYS A 293 -2.07 -27.55 -1.23
C LYS A 293 -3.36 -26.98 -1.83
N ASP A 294 -4.30 -27.83 -2.23
CA ASP A 294 -5.64 -27.44 -2.68
C ASP A 294 -5.65 -26.46 -3.87
N TYR A 295 -4.66 -26.55 -4.77
CA TYR A 295 -4.46 -25.65 -5.92
C TYR A 295 -4.82 -26.28 -7.26
N GLU A 296 -5.42 -27.47 -7.29
CA GLU A 296 -5.71 -28.26 -8.50
C GLU A 296 -6.67 -27.55 -9.46
N HIS A 297 -7.46 -26.61 -8.94
CA HIS A 297 -8.42 -25.80 -9.69
C HIS A 297 -7.80 -24.54 -10.31
N LEU A 298 -6.51 -24.28 -10.09
CA LEU A 298 -5.81 -23.09 -10.57
C LEU A 298 -4.97 -23.39 -11.82
N GLU A 299 -4.89 -22.41 -12.71
CA GLU A 299 -3.97 -22.44 -13.85
C GLU A 299 -2.50 -22.31 -13.38
N ALA A 300 -1.55 -22.83 -14.17
CA ALA A 300 -0.13 -22.83 -13.84
C ALA A 300 0.42 -21.44 -13.42
N CYS A 301 0.03 -20.38 -14.12
CA CYS A 301 0.45 -19.01 -13.78
C CYS A 301 -0.06 -18.55 -12.39
N ARG A 302 -1.28 -18.96 -12.01
CA ARG A 302 -1.88 -18.64 -10.71
C ARG A 302 -1.28 -19.48 -9.59
N ILE A 303 -0.97 -20.75 -9.86
CA ILE A 303 -0.24 -21.61 -8.93
C ILE A 303 1.12 -20.97 -8.62
N PHE A 304 1.90 -20.65 -9.67
CA PHE A 304 3.22 -20.05 -9.51
C PHE A 304 3.16 -18.71 -8.74
N HIS A 305 2.21 -17.84 -9.08
CA HIS A 305 1.99 -16.58 -8.37
C HIS A 305 1.64 -16.79 -6.89
N ALA A 306 0.76 -17.74 -6.59
CA ALA A 306 0.42 -18.12 -5.22
C ALA A 306 1.65 -18.64 -4.46
N SER A 307 2.47 -19.48 -5.08
CA SER A 307 3.72 -19.95 -4.47
C SER A 307 4.67 -18.81 -4.12
N ARG A 308 4.81 -17.81 -5.00
CA ARG A 308 5.63 -16.62 -4.75
C ARG A 308 5.06 -15.76 -3.61
N LEU A 309 3.73 -15.59 -3.55
CA LEU A 309 3.07 -14.93 -2.41
C LEU A 309 3.44 -15.62 -1.09
N VAL A 310 3.28 -16.95 -1.03
CA VAL A 310 3.62 -17.72 0.17
C VAL A 310 5.09 -17.51 0.55
N ALA A 311 5.99 -17.64 -0.42
CA ALA A 311 7.42 -17.56 -0.17
C ALA A 311 7.85 -16.24 0.49
N ILE A 312 7.34 -15.12 -0.04
CA ILE A 312 7.70 -13.78 0.39
C ILE A 312 6.96 -13.38 1.67
N LEU A 313 5.68 -13.75 1.83
CA LEU A 313 4.92 -13.43 3.04
C LEU A 313 5.41 -14.20 4.27
N GLU A 314 5.81 -15.46 4.10
CA GLU A 314 6.46 -16.23 5.17
C GLU A 314 7.77 -15.58 5.60
N ALA A 315 8.59 -15.14 4.63
CA ALA A 315 9.83 -14.43 4.93
C ALA A 315 9.56 -13.09 5.62
N TYR A 316 8.49 -12.38 5.24
CA TYR A 316 8.11 -11.12 5.88
C TYR A 316 7.65 -11.33 7.33
N ALA A 317 6.86 -12.38 7.59
CA ALA A 317 6.39 -12.69 8.94
C ALA A 317 7.54 -12.99 9.91
N LEU A 318 8.65 -13.56 9.44
CA LEU A 318 9.88 -13.71 10.23
C LEU A 318 10.69 -12.41 10.34
N HIS A 319 10.60 -11.53 9.34
CA HIS A 319 11.30 -10.25 9.33
C HIS A 319 10.70 -9.23 10.30
N ASP A 320 9.36 -9.18 10.39
CA ASP A 320 8.60 -8.31 11.29
C ASP A 320 7.62 -9.16 12.12
N PRO A 321 8.08 -9.90 13.16
CA PRO A 321 7.23 -10.76 13.96
C PRO A 321 6.24 -10.01 14.86
N GLU A 322 6.43 -8.70 15.08
CA GLU A 322 5.46 -7.87 15.82
C GLU A 322 4.12 -7.79 15.07
N ILE A 323 4.19 -7.71 13.74
CA ILE A 323 3.01 -7.71 12.87
C ILE A 323 2.70 -9.12 12.34
N GLY A 324 3.75 -9.88 12.00
CA GLY A 324 3.64 -11.20 11.40
C GLY A 324 2.91 -11.17 10.06
N TYR A 325 1.81 -11.93 9.98
CA TYR A 325 0.90 -11.89 8.85
C TYR A 325 -0.54 -11.60 9.28
N CYS A 326 -1.17 -10.68 8.56
CA CYS A 326 -2.58 -10.37 8.67
C CYS A 326 -3.27 -10.51 7.31
N GLN A 327 -4.53 -10.96 7.33
CA GLN A 327 -5.34 -11.06 6.11
C GLN A 327 -5.41 -9.71 5.39
N GLY A 328 -5.17 -9.72 4.08
CA GLY A 328 -5.07 -8.53 3.24
C GLY A 328 -3.64 -8.12 2.89
N MET A 329 -2.61 -8.64 3.58
CA MET A 329 -1.22 -8.41 3.16
C MET A 329 -0.89 -9.07 1.81
N SER A 330 -1.55 -10.19 1.47
CA SER A 330 -1.47 -10.81 0.14
C SER A 330 -2.02 -9.91 -0.97
N ASP A 331 -3.09 -9.15 -0.69
CA ASP A 331 -3.65 -8.15 -1.61
C ASP A 331 -2.61 -7.03 -1.89
N LEU A 332 -1.82 -6.67 -0.89
CA LEU A 332 -0.75 -5.67 -0.99
C LEU A 332 0.48 -6.17 -1.75
N LEU A 333 0.90 -7.42 -1.51
CA LEU A 333 2.07 -7.99 -2.15
C LEU A 333 1.82 -8.38 -3.62
N SER A 334 0.60 -8.81 -3.96
CA SER A 334 0.27 -9.37 -5.28
C SER A 334 0.68 -8.46 -6.46
N PRO A 335 0.40 -7.13 -6.45
CA PRO A 335 0.88 -6.24 -7.52
C PRO A 335 2.40 -6.10 -7.59
N ILE A 336 3.12 -6.24 -6.47
CA ILE A 336 4.58 -6.17 -6.43
C ILE A 336 5.20 -7.37 -7.12
N ILE A 337 4.77 -8.59 -6.80
CA ILE A 337 5.35 -9.78 -7.43
C ILE A 337 4.93 -9.92 -8.89
N ALA A 338 3.79 -9.36 -9.30
CA ALA A 338 3.39 -9.30 -10.71
C ALA A 338 4.31 -8.39 -11.55
N VAL A 339 5.00 -7.44 -10.93
CA VAL A 339 5.95 -6.51 -11.57
C VAL A 339 7.40 -6.94 -11.37
N MET A 340 7.75 -7.42 -10.19
CA MET A 340 9.09 -7.82 -9.80
C MET A 340 9.33 -9.28 -10.16
N THR A 341 10.30 -9.53 -11.03
CA THR A 341 10.63 -10.89 -11.50
C THR A 341 11.34 -11.69 -10.41
N GLU A 342 12.24 -11.05 -9.66
CA GLU A 342 13.05 -11.70 -8.63
C GLU A 342 12.43 -11.54 -7.24
N ASP A 343 12.30 -12.65 -6.50
CA ASP A 343 11.64 -12.66 -5.20
C ASP A 343 12.35 -11.83 -4.13
N HIS A 344 13.68 -11.78 -4.14
CA HIS A 344 14.44 -10.97 -3.19
C HIS A 344 14.19 -9.47 -3.39
N GLU A 345 14.09 -9.00 -4.64
CA GLU A 345 13.75 -7.60 -4.92
C GLU A 345 12.29 -7.30 -4.57
N ALA A 346 11.38 -8.22 -4.88
CA ALA A 346 9.97 -8.12 -4.49
C ALA A 346 9.81 -8.06 -2.97
N PHE A 347 10.54 -8.88 -2.23
CA PHE A 347 10.57 -8.89 -0.77
C PHE A 347 11.01 -7.54 -0.20
N TRP A 348 12.14 -6.98 -0.64
CA TRP A 348 12.61 -5.68 -0.14
C TRP A 348 11.71 -4.52 -0.56
N CYS A 349 11.10 -4.58 -1.74
CA CYS A 349 10.04 -3.65 -2.14
C CYS A 349 8.84 -3.74 -1.20
N PHE A 350 8.41 -4.95 -0.83
CA PHE A 350 7.32 -5.16 0.10
C PHE A 350 7.66 -4.68 1.51
N VAL A 351 8.88 -4.93 2.01
CA VAL A 351 9.37 -4.35 3.28
C VAL A 351 9.31 -2.82 3.23
N GLY A 352 9.79 -2.22 2.13
CA GLY A 352 9.70 -0.78 1.90
C GLY A 352 8.26 -0.25 1.90
N PHE A 353 7.33 -0.99 1.29
CA PHE A 353 5.91 -0.67 1.28
C PHE A 353 5.29 -0.74 2.68
N MET A 354 5.65 -1.79 3.43
CA MET A 354 5.14 -2.04 4.78
C MET A 354 5.66 -1.04 5.82
N ARG A 355 6.73 -0.28 5.56
CA ARG A 355 7.17 0.81 6.48
C ARG A 355 6.03 1.77 6.85
N LYS A 356 5.17 2.10 5.89
CA LYS A 356 3.98 2.93 6.14
C LYS A 356 2.72 2.09 6.38
N ALA A 357 2.53 1.02 5.61
CA ALA A 357 1.31 0.21 5.68
C ALA A 357 1.21 -0.66 6.95
N ARG A 358 2.32 -0.96 7.65
CA ARG A 358 2.32 -1.81 8.87
C ARG A 358 1.36 -1.32 9.95
N HIS A 359 1.14 -0.01 10.07
CA HIS A 359 0.19 0.54 11.04
C HIS A 359 -1.26 0.09 10.81
N ASN A 360 -1.60 -0.34 9.59
CA ASN A 360 -2.93 -0.88 9.25
C ASN A 360 -3.18 -2.26 9.85
N PHE A 361 -2.12 -3.00 10.19
CA PHE A 361 -2.16 -4.41 10.57
C PHE A 361 -1.79 -4.63 12.03
N ARG A 362 -1.75 -3.56 12.85
CA ARG A 362 -1.55 -3.68 14.29
C ARG A 362 -2.77 -4.34 14.94
N LEU A 363 -2.53 -5.30 15.83
CA LEU A 363 -3.58 -6.00 16.58
C LEU A 363 -4.44 -5.06 17.44
N ASP A 364 -3.87 -3.94 17.89
CA ASP A 364 -4.59 -2.94 18.68
C ASP A 364 -5.55 -2.07 17.86
N GLU A 365 -5.54 -2.18 16.52
CA GLU A 365 -6.31 -1.39 15.54
C GLU A 365 -6.14 0.14 15.67
N THR A 366 -5.21 0.62 16.48
CA THR A 366 -5.02 2.05 16.76
C THR A 366 -4.66 2.81 15.49
N GLY A 367 -3.85 2.19 14.62
CA GLY A 367 -3.43 2.77 13.35
C GLY A 367 -4.59 2.96 12.37
N ILE A 368 -5.53 2.02 12.30
CA ILE A 368 -6.72 2.14 11.45
C ILE A 368 -7.70 3.15 12.04
N ARG A 369 -8.02 3.07 13.34
CA ARG A 369 -8.95 4.01 13.99
C ARG A 369 -8.48 5.46 13.84
N ARG A 370 -7.17 5.71 13.97
CA ARG A 370 -6.57 7.04 13.72
C ARG A 370 -6.78 7.52 12.28
N GLN A 371 -6.60 6.63 11.30
CA GLN A 371 -6.80 6.97 9.89
C GLN A 371 -8.27 7.22 9.54
N LEU A 372 -9.19 6.40 10.06
CA LEU A 372 -10.63 6.61 9.90
C LEU A 372 -11.09 7.93 10.52
N SER A 373 -10.62 8.24 11.74
CA SER A 373 -10.86 9.55 12.37
C SER A 373 -10.36 10.71 11.50
N ARG A 374 -9.20 10.55 10.84
CA ARG A 374 -8.68 11.56 9.92
C ARG A 374 -9.54 11.71 8.65
N VAL A 375 -10.02 10.61 8.06
CA VAL A 375 -10.98 10.65 6.95
C VAL A 375 -12.26 11.39 7.36
N SER A 376 -12.80 11.07 8.54
CA SER A 376 -13.97 11.73 9.13
C SER A 376 -13.76 13.25 9.25
N LYS A 377 -12.62 13.69 9.79
CA LYS A 377 -12.24 15.11 9.86
C LYS A 377 -12.16 15.78 8.47
N ILE A 378 -11.60 15.10 7.47
CA ILE A 378 -11.52 15.61 6.09
C ILE A 378 -12.91 15.85 5.51
N ILE A 379 -13.81 14.88 5.67
CA ILE A 379 -15.20 14.99 5.20
C ILE A 379 -15.92 16.14 5.94
N LYS A 380 -15.81 16.20 7.27
CA LYS A 380 -16.43 17.25 8.09
C LYS A 380 -16.00 18.66 7.68
N SER A 381 -14.71 18.85 7.44
CA SER A 381 -14.13 20.16 7.09
C SER A 381 -14.48 20.58 5.66
N LYS A 382 -14.57 19.62 4.70
CA LYS A 382 -14.96 19.93 3.31
C LYS A 382 -16.47 20.09 3.12
N ASP A 383 -17.27 19.25 3.77
CA ASP A 383 -18.73 19.19 3.58
C ASP A 383 -19.47 18.84 4.89
N SER A 384 -19.77 19.87 5.68
CA SER A 384 -20.51 19.73 6.94
C SER A 384 -21.91 19.14 6.75
N HIS A 385 -22.56 19.35 5.59
CA HIS A 385 -23.90 18.82 5.35
C HIS A 385 -23.87 17.30 5.14
N LEU A 386 -22.91 16.80 4.37
CA LEU A 386 -22.70 15.34 4.25
C LEU A 386 -22.35 14.73 5.61
N TYR A 387 -21.46 15.37 6.36
CA TYR A 387 -21.06 14.87 7.68
C TYR A 387 -22.24 14.76 8.65
N LYS A 388 -23.11 15.77 8.71
CA LYS A 388 -24.34 15.71 9.53
C LYS A 388 -25.29 14.58 9.12
N HIS A 389 -25.29 14.20 7.84
CA HIS A 389 -26.05 13.02 7.40
C HIS A 389 -25.41 11.74 7.92
N LEU A 390 -24.07 11.63 7.83
CA LEU A 390 -23.32 10.49 8.39
C LEU A 390 -23.55 10.34 9.90
N GLU A 391 -23.56 11.43 10.66
CA GLU A 391 -23.91 11.41 12.11
C GLU A 391 -25.33 10.88 12.36
N LYS A 392 -26.32 11.26 11.52
CA LYS A 392 -27.69 10.78 11.66
C LYS A 392 -27.83 9.28 11.41
N VAL A 393 -27.01 8.72 10.53
CA VAL A 393 -27.02 7.29 10.19
C VAL A 393 -25.96 6.49 10.97
N GLN A 394 -25.34 7.09 11.98
CA GLN A 394 -24.32 6.47 12.84
C GLN A 394 -23.10 5.94 12.06
N ALA A 395 -22.66 6.71 11.06
CA ALA A 395 -21.53 6.36 10.18
C ALA A 395 -20.40 7.42 10.23
N GLU A 396 -20.41 8.32 11.22
CA GLU A 396 -19.45 9.41 11.36
C GLU A 396 -18.02 8.95 11.65
N ASP A 397 -17.85 7.77 12.22
CA ASP A 397 -16.56 7.11 12.46
C ASP A 397 -15.91 6.59 11.17
N CYS A 398 -16.64 6.62 10.06
CA CYS A 398 -16.22 6.18 8.73
C CYS A 398 -15.84 4.69 8.63
N PHE A 399 -16.32 3.80 9.51
CA PHE A 399 -16.02 2.35 9.36
C PHE A 399 -16.44 1.76 8.01
N PHE A 400 -17.38 2.40 7.29
CA PHE A 400 -17.78 2.00 5.94
C PHE A 400 -16.64 2.09 4.89
N VAL A 401 -15.53 2.79 5.18
CA VAL A 401 -14.32 2.81 4.32
C VAL A 401 -13.17 1.96 4.88
N TYR A 402 -13.39 1.18 5.94
CA TYR A 402 -12.37 0.35 6.60
C TYR A 402 -11.53 -0.45 5.60
N ARG A 403 -12.20 -1.16 4.67
CA ARG A 403 -11.54 -1.98 3.66
C ARG A 403 -10.63 -1.17 2.75
N MET A 404 -11.04 0.03 2.34
CA MET A 404 -10.23 0.92 1.49
C MET A 404 -8.95 1.38 2.19
N VAL A 405 -9.02 1.62 3.50
CA VAL A 405 -7.85 2.01 4.30
C VAL A 405 -6.91 0.82 4.45
N VAL A 406 -7.42 -0.32 4.92
CA VAL A 406 -6.59 -1.49 5.26
C VAL A 406 -5.81 -2.01 4.08
N VAL A 407 -6.46 -2.20 2.92
CA VAL A 407 -5.82 -2.71 1.70
C VAL A 407 -5.55 -1.64 0.64
N LEU A 408 -5.51 -0.36 1.05
CA LEU A 408 -5.06 0.76 0.22
C LEU A 408 -5.76 0.82 -1.16
N PHE A 409 -7.10 0.78 -1.16
CA PHE A 409 -7.98 0.74 -2.33
C PHE A 409 -7.88 -0.48 -3.26
N ARG A 410 -7.08 -1.49 -2.92
CA ARG A 410 -6.84 -2.65 -3.82
C ARG A 410 -8.12 -3.39 -4.24
N ARG A 411 -9.17 -3.35 -3.41
CA ARG A 411 -10.45 -4.02 -3.66
C ARG A 411 -11.49 -3.14 -4.37
N GLU A 412 -11.21 -1.85 -4.53
CA GLU A 412 -12.10 -0.86 -5.16
C GLU A 412 -11.56 -0.34 -6.49
N LEU A 413 -10.28 -0.57 -6.77
CA LEU A 413 -9.62 -0.20 -8.00
C LEU A 413 -9.24 -1.44 -8.81
N SER A 414 -9.23 -1.30 -10.14
CA SER A 414 -8.60 -2.31 -11.01
C SER A 414 -7.10 -2.39 -10.74
N PHE A 415 -6.46 -3.47 -11.24
CA PHE A 415 -5.02 -3.67 -11.10
C PHE A 415 -4.19 -2.46 -11.57
N GLU A 416 -4.46 -1.96 -12.79
CA GLU A 416 -3.75 -0.81 -13.35
C GLU A 416 -3.97 0.46 -12.53
N GLN A 417 -5.21 0.70 -12.09
CA GLN A 417 -5.55 1.87 -11.29
C GLN A 417 -4.90 1.82 -9.91
N THR A 418 -4.84 0.64 -9.28
CA THR A 418 -4.16 0.43 -8.00
C THR A 418 -2.70 0.80 -8.12
N ILE A 419 -2.00 0.27 -9.14
CA ILE A 419 -0.60 0.60 -9.39
C ILE A 419 -0.41 2.10 -9.64
N CYS A 420 -1.26 2.72 -10.46
CA CYS A 420 -1.16 4.17 -10.71
C CYS A 420 -1.31 5.00 -9.42
N LEU A 421 -2.28 4.65 -8.58
CA LEU A 421 -2.48 5.33 -7.29
C LEU A 421 -1.25 5.15 -6.39
N TRP A 422 -0.76 3.92 -6.26
CA TRP A 422 0.38 3.59 -5.41
C TRP A 422 1.68 4.25 -5.89
N GLU A 423 1.95 4.29 -7.19
CA GLU A 423 3.12 4.98 -7.76
C GLU A 423 3.13 6.48 -7.39
N VAL A 424 1.97 7.14 -7.41
CA VAL A 424 1.84 8.55 -7.02
C VAL A 424 2.04 8.72 -5.52
N MET A 425 1.47 7.82 -4.70
CA MET A 425 1.67 7.82 -3.25
C MET A 425 3.12 7.57 -2.85
N TRP A 426 3.78 6.59 -3.45
CA TRP A 426 5.17 6.27 -3.17
C TRP A 426 6.11 7.38 -3.67
N ALA A 427 5.76 8.08 -4.75
CA ALA A 427 6.51 9.26 -5.18
C ALA A 427 6.44 10.41 -4.17
N ASP A 428 5.28 10.64 -3.55
CA ASP A 428 5.14 11.61 -2.46
C ASP A 428 5.95 11.20 -1.23
N GLN A 429 5.91 9.91 -0.85
CA GLN A 429 6.72 9.38 0.25
C GLN A 429 8.22 9.48 -0.04
N ALA A 430 8.65 9.16 -1.26
CA ALA A 430 10.05 9.30 -1.66
C ALA A 430 10.52 10.76 -1.66
N ALA A 431 9.66 11.70 -2.02
CA ALA A 431 9.97 13.13 -1.94
C ALA A 431 10.19 13.57 -0.48
N ILE A 432 9.34 13.10 0.43
CA ILE A 432 9.44 13.37 1.87
C ILE A 432 10.73 12.78 2.44
N ARG A 433 11.03 11.51 2.14
CA ARG A 433 12.28 10.85 2.57
C ARG A 433 13.54 11.56 2.07
N ALA A 434 13.49 12.13 0.88
CA ALA A 434 14.60 12.89 0.30
C ALA A 434 14.71 14.33 0.83
N GLY A 435 13.92 14.71 1.84
CA GLY A 435 13.93 16.07 2.40
C GLY A 435 13.47 17.15 1.42
N ILE A 436 12.77 16.78 0.35
CA ILE A 436 12.20 17.72 -0.63
C ILE A 436 10.94 18.34 0.02
N GLY A 437 11.17 19.25 0.97
CA GLY A 437 10.12 19.82 1.83
C GLY A 437 9.17 20.81 1.13
N LYS A 438 8.14 21.23 1.89
CA LYS A 438 7.07 22.17 1.45
C LYS A 438 7.65 23.45 0.79
N SER A 439 8.78 23.99 1.26
CA SER A 439 9.39 25.24 0.75
C SER A 439 10.00 25.12 -0.66
N GLY A 440 10.64 24.00 -0.99
CA GLY A 440 11.16 23.71 -2.34
C GLY A 440 10.01 23.50 -3.34
N TRP A 441 8.92 22.90 -2.86
CA TRP A 441 7.73 22.65 -3.66
C TRP A 441 6.85 23.89 -3.87
N ASN A 442 6.76 24.79 -2.88
CA ASN A 442 6.00 26.05 -2.98
C ASN A 442 6.54 26.99 -4.06
N LYS A 443 7.86 26.97 -4.32
CA LYS A 443 8.46 27.71 -5.45
C LYS A 443 8.03 27.13 -6.81
N ILE A 444 7.67 25.85 -6.84
CA ILE A 444 7.22 25.12 -8.01
C ILE A 444 5.70 25.29 -8.09
N ARG A 445 5.27 26.49 -8.47
CA ARG A 445 3.87 26.80 -8.80
C ARG A 445 3.28 25.64 -9.61
N GLN A 446 2.22 25.01 -9.09
CA GLN A 446 1.21 24.17 -9.76
C GLN A 446 0.87 22.81 -9.11
N ARG A 447 1.40 22.37 -7.97
CA ARG A 447 1.01 21.06 -7.37
C ARG A 447 0.83 21.10 -5.87
N ALA A 448 -0.15 20.35 -5.36
CA ALA A 448 -0.28 20.07 -3.94
C ALA A 448 1.09 19.59 -3.40
N PRO A 449 1.48 19.95 -2.17
CA PRO A 449 2.71 19.44 -1.57
C PRO A 449 2.65 17.91 -1.48
N PRO A 450 3.81 17.22 -1.45
CA PRO A 450 3.85 15.82 -1.04
C PRO A 450 3.24 15.65 0.35
N THR A 451 2.45 14.60 0.55
CA THR A 451 1.85 14.28 1.85
C THR A 451 1.94 12.79 2.12
N GLU A 452 2.11 12.42 3.39
CA GLU A 452 2.09 11.01 3.79
C GLU A 452 0.69 10.39 3.75
N ASP A 453 -0.36 11.22 3.73
CA ASP A 453 -1.75 10.82 3.91
C ASP A 453 -2.56 10.89 2.61
N LEU A 454 -1.90 10.93 1.44
CA LEU A 454 -2.57 11.09 0.14
C LEU A 454 -3.70 10.06 -0.07
N LEU A 455 -3.49 8.83 0.42
CA LEU A 455 -4.50 7.78 0.42
C LEU A 455 -5.79 8.21 1.14
N LEU A 456 -5.68 8.82 2.33
CA LEU A 456 -6.85 9.22 3.12
C LEU A 456 -7.62 10.35 2.44
N TYR A 457 -6.92 11.27 1.79
CA TYR A 457 -7.55 12.29 0.94
C TYR A 457 -8.24 11.67 -0.27
N ALA A 458 -7.65 10.65 -0.91
CA ALA A 458 -8.30 9.92 -1.98
C ALA A 458 -9.55 9.16 -1.48
N ILE A 459 -9.50 8.53 -0.31
CA ILE A 459 -10.66 7.88 0.33
C ILE A 459 -11.76 8.91 0.57
N ALA A 460 -11.46 10.03 1.23
CA ALA A 460 -12.43 11.10 1.46
C ALA A 460 -13.00 11.66 0.13
N ALA A 461 -12.16 11.86 -0.89
CA ALA A 461 -12.59 12.29 -2.21
C ALA A 461 -13.57 11.31 -2.86
N SER A 462 -13.33 10.00 -2.74
CA SER A 462 -14.23 8.96 -3.27
C SER A 462 -15.62 9.02 -2.63
N VAL A 463 -15.69 9.26 -1.32
CA VAL A 463 -16.94 9.42 -0.57
C VAL A 463 -17.66 10.70 -1.00
N LEU A 464 -16.92 11.82 -1.08
CA LEU A 464 -17.44 13.12 -1.52
C LEU A 464 -17.98 13.08 -2.96
N GLN A 465 -17.37 12.30 -3.86
CA GLN A 465 -17.88 12.12 -5.22
C GLN A 465 -19.28 11.47 -5.25
N ARG A 466 -19.60 10.63 -4.25
CA ARG A 466 -20.92 9.98 -4.10
C ARG A 466 -21.87 10.72 -3.16
N ARG A 467 -21.52 11.93 -2.71
CA ARG A 467 -22.32 12.79 -1.81
C ARG A 467 -23.83 12.73 -2.10
N LYS A 468 -24.22 12.94 -3.36
CA LYS A 468 -25.63 13.00 -3.77
C LYS A 468 -26.35 11.67 -3.51
N GLN A 469 -25.72 10.56 -3.88
CA GLN A 469 -26.27 9.22 -3.67
C GLN A 469 -26.38 8.91 -2.17
N ILE A 470 -25.34 9.24 -1.39
CA ILE A 470 -25.31 8.98 0.05
C ILE A 470 -26.44 9.72 0.77
N ILE A 471 -26.65 11.00 0.47
CA ILE A 471 -27.68 11.81 1.13
C ILE A 471 -29.09 11.43 0.67
N GLU A 472 -29.29 11.19 -0.63
CA GLU A 472 -30.64 11.00 -1.19
C GLU A 472 -31.14 9.55 -1.13
N LYS A 473 -30.25 8.55 -1.11
CA LYS A 473 -30.63 7.14 -1.24
C LYS A 473 -30.36 6.30 0.01
N TYR A 474 -29.34 6.61 0.80
CA TYR A 474 -28.90 5.73 1.87
C TYR A 474 -29.35 6.26 3.23
N SER A 475 -30.08 5.40 3.96
CA SER A 475 -30.64 5.69 5.27
C SER A 475 -29.98 4.88 6.40
N SER A 476 -29.08 3.96 6.07
CA SER A 476 -28.35 3.12 7.03
C SER A 476 -26.87 2.99 6.69
N MET A 477 -26.05 2.69 7.71
CA MET A 477 -24.63 2.40 7.55
C MET A 477 -24.39 1.22 6.58
N ASP A 478 -25.18 0.15 6.68
CA ASP A 478 -25.03 -1.05 5.84
C ASP A 478 -25.21 -0.75 4.35
N GLU A 479 -26.11 0.16 3.99
CA GLU A 479 -26.29 0.61 2.61
C GLU A 479 -25.05 1.33 2.08
N ILE A 480 -24.46 2.19 2.91
CA ILE A 480 -23.23 2.92 2.57
C ILE A 480 -22.06 1.94 2.42
N VAL A 481 -21.94 0.95 3.30
CA VAL A 481 -20.93 -0.12 3.23
C VAL A 481 -21.09 -0.90 1.91
N ARG A 482 -22.32 -1.32 1.56
CA ARG A 482 -22.57 -2.04 0.30
C ARG A 482 -22.20 -1.20 -0.92
N GLU A 483 -22.57 0.07 -0.96
CA GLU A 483 -22.19 0.97 -2.05
C GLU A 483 -20.67 1.11 -2.17
N CYS A 484 -20.00 1.36 -1.05
CA CYS A 484 -18.55 1.49 -0.97
C CYS A 484 -17.84 0.21 -1.45
N ASN A 485 -18.38 -0.95 -1.09
CA ASN A 485 -17.84 -2.24 -1.50
C ASN A 485 -18.02 -2.53 -2.99
N ASN A 486 -19.04 -1.94 -3.62
CA ASN A 486 -19.39 -2.10 -5.04
C ASN A 486 -18.76 -1.02 -5.94
N MET A 487 -17.79 -0.25 -5.45
CA MET A 487 -17.11 0.79 -6.25
C MET A 487 -16.09 0.23 -7.24
N ALA A 488 -15.77 -1.07 -7.18
CA ALA A 488 -14.81 -1.72 -8.06
C ALA A 488 -15.09 -1.41 -9.54
N GLY A 489 -14.10 -0.84 -10.22
CA GLY A 489 -14.18 -0.49 -11.65
C GLY A 489 -15.04 0.74 -11.99
N GLN A 490 -15.60 1.44 -11.01
CA GLN A 490 -16.42 2.64 -11.21
C GLN A 490 -15.66 3.95 -10.96
N LEU A 491 -14.45 3.87 -10.41
CA LEU A 491 -13.63 5.03 -10.08
C LEU A 491 -12.69 5.37 -11.24
N ASP A 492 -12.51 6.65 -11.50
CA ASP A 492 -11.41 7.15 -12.34
C ASP A 492 -10.27 7.58 -11.41
N VAL A 493 -9.15 6.84 -11.43
CA VAL A 493 -8.01 7.07 -10.54
C VAL A 493 -7.40 8.46 -10.69
N TRP A 494 -7.37 9.04 -11.89
CA TRP A 494 -6.75 10.34 -12.12
C TRP A 494 -7.65 11.46 -11.64
N LYS A 495 -8.96 11.34 -11.88
CA LYS A 495 -9.94 12.24 -11.29
C LYS A 495 -9.92 12.15 -9.76
N LEU A 496 -9.80 10.94 -9.22
CA LEU A 496 -9.69 10.71 -7.77
C LEU A 496 -8.46 11.39 -7.18
N LEU A 497 -7.30 11.27 -7.83
CA LEU A 497 -6.06 11.94 -7.45
C LEU A 497 -6.16 13.46 -7.55
N ASP A 498 -6.81 13.99 -8.58
CA ASP A 498 -7.05 15.43 -8.74
C ASP A 498 -7.94 15.98 -7.62
N ASP A 499 -9.01 15.26 -7.25
CA ASP A 499 -9.87 15.63 -6.13
C ASP A 499 -9.14 15.48 -4.78
N ALA A 500 -8.32 14.45 -4.61
CA ALA A 500 -7.49 14.26 -3.42
C ALA A 500 -6.49 15.41 -3.25
N HIS A 501 -5.80 15.82 -4.32
CA HIS A 501 -4.89 16.97 -4.29
C HIS A 501 -5.61 18.29 -4.01
N ASP A 502 -6.85 18.46 -4.48
CA ASP A 502 -7.69 19.61 -4.11
C ASP A 502 -7.99 19.63 -2.60
N LEU A 503 -8.29 18.47 -2.02
CA LEU A 503 -8.51 18.35 -0.56
C LEU A 503 -7.24 18.64 0.24
N VAL A 504 -6.08 18.13 -0.20
CA VAL A 504 -4.79 18.46 0.43
C VAL A 504 -4.57 19.98 0.44
N VAL A 505 -4.84 20.67 -0.66
CA VAL A 505 -4.63 22.14 -0.70
C VAL A 505 -5.69 22.91 0.09
N SER A 506 -6.95 22.44 0.12
CA SER A 506 -8.06 23.20 0.69
C SER A 506 -8.38 22.92 2.16
N VAL A 507 -7.90 21.78 2.68
CA VAL A 507 -8.34 21.24 3.97
C VAL A 507 -7.17 20.87 4.90
N HIS A 508 -5.96 20.57 4.38
CA HIS A 508 -4.85 20.04 5.19
C HIS A 508 -4.51 20.91 6.41
N ASP A 509 -4.32 22.22 6.20
CA ASP A 509 -4.00 23.17 7.28
C ASP A 509 -5.15 23.42 8.28
N LYS A 510 -6.35 22.87 8.03
CA LYS A 510 -7.51 22.98 8.93
C LYS A 510 -7.70 21.73 9.81
N ILE A 511 -6.90 20.70 9.58
CA ILE A 511 -7.05 19.37 10.21
C ILE A 511 -5.78 18.94 10.96
N GLU A 512 -4.61 19.45 10.57
CA GLU A 512 -3.45 19.57 11.47
C GLU A 512 -3.82 20.46 12.66
#